data_AF-A0A9D1HSY9-F1
#
_entry.id   AF-A0A9D1HSY9-F1
#
_cell.length_a   1.000
_cell.length_b   1.000
_cell.length_c   1.000
_cell.angle_alpha   90.00
_cell.angle_beta   90.00
_cell.angle_gamma   90.00
#
_symmetry.space_group_name_H-M   'P 1'
#
loop_
_entity.id
_entity.type
_entity.pdbx_description
1 polymer ?
#
loop_
_entity_poly.entity_id
_entity_poly.type
_entity_poly.pdbx_seq_one_letter_code
_entity_poly.pdbx_strand_id
1 'polypeptide(L)'
;MGEIDYIVSDGYDVAQTAICFLYQFVGHTANEIYGKDRKGKEITIKLACYREVDHFINLLRNRPDRRGTIVEPIDFTDYKALPMDPVNCFEQEQTDYSKYDELVGALQLSALELAILNCYMNGMRQAEVCAELGIGRGTINHRKASIRQRYYNLYGIL
;
A
#
# COMPACT_ATOMS: atom_id res chain seq x y z
N MET A 1 -25.08 -19.30 0.44
CA MET A 1 -24.23 -18.09 0.42
C MET A 1 -24.39 -17.42 1.77
N GLY A 2 -23.44 -17.64 2.69
CA GLY A 2 -23.58 -17.25 4.10
C GLY A 2 -22.32 -17.54 4.90
N GLU A 3 -21.16 -17.11 4.39
CA GLU A 3 -19.95 -17.01 5.21
C GLU A 3 -19.88 -15.60 5.79
N ILE A 4 -19.81 -15.53 7.11
CA ILE A 4 -19.84 -14.30 7.91
C ILE A 4 -18.48 -13.56 7.87
N ASP A 5 -17.44 -14.20 7.32
CA ASP A 5 -16.08 -13.66 7.19
C ASP A 5 -15.71 -13.21 5.76
N TYR A 6 -16.63 -13.29 4.78
CA TYR A 6 -16.38 -12.73 3.45
C TYR A 6 -16.72 -11.24 3.44
N ILE A 7 -15.73 -10.40 3.73
CA ILE A 7 -15.84 -8.95 3.53
C ILE A 7 -15.92 -8.71 2.01
N VAL A 8 -17.15 -8.63 1.48
CA VAL A 8 -17.40 -8.12 0.14
C VAL A 8 -17.02 -6.63 0.17
N SER A 9 -15.81 -6.31 -0.27
CA SER A 9 -15.39 -4.92 -0.47
C SER A 9 -16.20 -4.29 -1.60
N ASP A 10 -16.40 -2.96 -1.56
CA ASP A 10 -16.96 -2.19 -2.68
C ASP A 10 -16.24 -2.47 -4.02
N GLY A 11 -14.97 -2.88 -3.96
CA GLY A 11 -14.20 -3.32 -5.13
C GLY A 11 -14.74 -4.57 -5.82
N TYR A 12 -15.43 -5.45 -5.08
CA TYR A 12 -16.08 -6.63 -5.64
C TYR A 12 -17.29 -6.25 -6.49
N ASP A 13 -18.12 -5.32 -6.03
CA ASP A 13 -19.28 -4.82 -6.78
C ASP A 13 -18.85 -4.07 -8.05
N VAL A 14 -17.73 -3.34 -7.96
CA VAL A 14 -17.08 -2.71 -9.12
C VAL A 14 -16.63 -3.76 -10.15
N ALA A 15 -15.98 -4.83 -9.71
CA ALA A 15 -15.55 -5.92 -10.59
C ALA A 15 -16.75 -6.65 -11.22
N GLN A 16 -17.80 -6.91 -10.44
CA GLN A 16 -19.04 -7.50 -10.96
C GLN A 16 -19.71 -6.62 -12.02
N THR A 17 -19.75 -5.31 -11.81
CA THR A 17 -20.29 -4.36 -12.79
C THR A 17 -19.54 -4.45 -14.12
N ALA A 18 -18.21 -4.51 -14.08
CA ALA A 18 -17.38 -4.69 -15.26
C ALA A 18 -17.66 -6.04 -15.97
N ILE A 19 -17.74 -7.13 -15.20
CA ILE A 19 -18.00 -8.48 -15.73
C ILE A 19 -19.36 -8.53 -16.43
N CYS A 20 -20.42 -8.03 -15.79
CA CYS A 20 -21.77 -8.02 -16.35
C CYS A 20 -21.85 -7.22 -17.65
N PHE A 21 -21.12 -6.10 -17.76
CA PHE A 21 -21.03 -5.33 -19.00
C PHE A 21 -20.31 -6.11 -20.10
N LEU A 22 -19.11 -6.63 -19.81
CA LEU A 22 -18.29 -7.34 -20.79
C LEU A 22 -18.93 -8.65 -21.25
N TYR A 23 -19.72 -9.30 -20.41
CA TYR A 23 -20.41 -10.54 -20.74
C TYR A 23 -21.38 -10.40 -21.92
N GLN A 24 -21.86 -9.19 -22.20
CA GLN A 24 -22.70 -8.90 -23.38
C GLN A 24 -21.92 -9.03 -24.71
N PHE A 25 -20.58 -9.04 -24.63
CA PHE A 25 -19.65 -9.05 -25.76
C PHE A 25 -18.78 -10.32 -25.77
N VAL A 26 -19.27 -11.42 -25.19
CA VAL A 26 -18.56 -12.70 -25.25
C VAL A 26 -18.30 -13.11 -26.69
N GLY A 27 -17.04 -13.40 -27.01
CA GLY A 27 -16.61 -13.72 -28.37
C GLY A 27 -16.10 -12.53 -29.18
N HIS A 28 -16.22 -11.30 -28.66
CA HIS A 28 -15.66 -10.09 -29.25
C HIS A 28 -14.36 -9.68 -28.55
N THR A 29 -13.52 -8.92 -29.26
CA THR A 29 -12.30 -8.33 -28.68
C THR A 29 -12.63 -7.00 -27.99
N ALA A 30 -12.00 -6.73 -26.84
CA ALA A 30 -12.27 -5.50 -26.07
C ALA A 30 -11.92 -4.19 -26.82
N ASN A 31 -11.15 -4.29 -27.90
CA ASN A 31 -10.76 -3.16 -28.75
C ASN A 31 -11.76 -2.90 -29.90
N GLU A 32 -12.76 -3.76 -30.09
CA GLU A 32 -13.83 -3.51 -31.05
C GLU A 32 -14.64 -2.27 -30.67
N ILE A 33 -15.25 -1.65 -31.68
CA ILE A 33 -16.04 -0.44 -31.54
C ILE A 33 -17.37 -0.81 -30.88
N TYR A 34 -17.64 -0.23 -29.72
CA TYR A 34 -18.91 -0.34 -29.03
C TYR A 34 -19.97 0.59 -29.65
N GLY A 35 -19.57 1.81 -30.01
CA GLY A 35 -20.46 2.81 -30.56
C GLY A 35 -19.83 4.19 -30.64
N LYS A 36 -20.67 5.22 -30.85
CA LYS A 36 -20.26 6.62 -30.86
C LYS A 36 -20.68 7.33 -29.58
N ASP A 37 -19.78 8.13 -29.03
CA ASP A 37 -20.03 9.00 -27.89
C ASP A 37 -21.01 10.13 -28.24
N ARG A 38 -21.48 10.88 -27.23
CA ARG A 38 -22.28 12.10 -27.41
C ARG A 38 -21.59 13.15 -28.29
N LYS A 39 -20.26 13.11 -28.38
CA LYS A 39 -19.43 13.96 -29.25
C LYS A 39 -19.19 13.36 -30.65
N GLY A 40 -19.80 12.23 -30.98
CA GLY A 40 -19.64 11.51 -32.26
C GLY A 40 -18.35 10.69 -32.40
N LYS A 41 -17.50 10.64 -31.36
CA LYS A 41 -16.24 9.88 -31.38
C LYS A 41 -16.52 8.39 -31.15
N GLU A 42 -15.88 7.54 -31.94
CA GLU A 42 -15.96 6.09 -31.76
C GLU A 42 -15.23 5.67 -30.47
N ILE A 43 -15.89 4.82 -29.69
CA ILE A 43 -15.37 4.29 -28.43
C ILE A 43 -15.31 2.77 -28.51
N THR A 44 -14.28 2.20 -27.89
CA THR A 44 -14.12 0.75 -27.82
C THR A 44 -14.98 0.16 -26.70
N ILE A 45 -15.24 -1.15 -26.77
CA ILE A 45 -15.92 -1.91 -25.69
C ILE A 45 -15.19 -1.72 -24.36
N LYS A 46 -13.85 -1.74 -24.37
CA LYS A 46 -13.02 -1.45 -23.19
C LYS A 46 -13.32 -0.07 -22.60
N LEU A 47 -13.33 0.97 -23.43
CA LEU A 47 -13.60 2.33 -22.96
C LEU A 47 -15.04 2.50 -22.47
N ALA A 48 -16.00 1.84 -23.12
CA ALA A 48 -17.38 1.83 -22.66
C ALA A 48 -17.52 1.14 -21.29
N CYS A 49 -16.86 0.00 -21.08
CA CYS A 49 -16.82 -0.69 -19.79
C CYS A 49 -16.25 0.18 -18.67
N TYR A 50 -15.16 0.92 -18.94
CA TYR A 50 -14.60 1.85 -17.95
C TYR A 50 -15.57 2.97 -17.57
N ARG A 51 -16.36 3.48 -18.54
CA ARG A 51 -17.36 4.51 -18.27
C ARG A 51 -18.53 3.99 -17.42
N GLU A 52 -18.97 2.75 -17.64
CA GLU A 52 -20.00 2.13 -16.81
C GLU A 52 -19.52 1.93 -15.37
N VAL A 53 -18.29 1.43 -15.21
CA VAL A 53 -17.66 1.28 -13.90
C VAL A 53 -17.49 2.64 -13.20
N ASP A 54 -17.00 3.66 -13.92
CA ASP A 54 -16.84 5.01 -13.38
C ASP A 54 -18.19 5.62 -12.96
N HIS A 55 -19.26 5.39 -13.74
CA HIS A 55 -20.61 5.80 -13.35
C HIS A 55 -21.07 5.11 -12.05
N PHE A 56 -20.80 3.81 -11.91
CA PHE A 56 -21.10 3.07 -10.68
C PHE A 56 -20.32 3.60 -9.47
N ILE A 57 -19.01 3.85 -9.62
CA ILE A 57 -18.17 4.45 -8.57
C ILE A 57 -18.68 5.85 -8.19
N ASN A 58 -19.05 6.65 -9.19
CA ASN A 58 -19.63 7.98 -8.96
C ASN A 58 -20.95 7.91 -8.18
N LEU A 59 -21.79 6.89 -8.43
CA LEU A 59 -23.01 6.66 -7.65
C LEU A 59 -22.71 6.27 -6.20
N LEU A 60 -21.68 5.45 -5.96
CA LEU A 60 -21.26 5.08 -4.61
C LEU A 60 -20.74 6.32 -3.85
N ARG A 61 -19.86 7.10 -4.49
CA ARG A 61 -19.22 8.28 -3.87
C ARG A 61 -20.17 9.45 -3.65
N ASN A 62 -21.13 9.64 -4.55
CA ASN A 62 -22.08 10.75 -4.49
C ASN A 62 -23.48 10.32 -4.02
N ARG A 63 -23.61 9.15 -3.38
CA ARG A 63 -24.92 8.62 -2.98
C ARG A 63 -25.64 9.66 -2.12
N PRO A 64 -26.78 10.20 -2.59
CA PRO A 64 -27.54 11.14 -1.77
C PRO A 64 -28.27 10.34 -0.69
N ASP A 65 -28.24 10.84 0.55
CA ASP A 65 -29.12 10.35 1.60
C ASP A 65 -30.59 10.52 1.19
N ARG A 66 -31.52 9.91 1.94
CA ARG A 66 -32.99 10.06 1.73
C ARG A 66 -33.49 11.51 1.66
N ARG A 67 -32.65 12.50 2.01
CA ARG A 67 -32.92 13.94 1.98
C ARG A 67 -32.20 14.69 0.85
N GLY A 68 -31.49 14.02 -0.04
CA GLY A 68 -30.80 14.65 -1.18
C GLY A 68 -29.42 15.24 -0.86
N THR A 69 -28.89 15.01 0.34
CA THR A 69 -27.56 15.46 0.75
C THR A 69 -26.51 14.42 0.36
N ILE A 70 -25.45 14.83 -0.35
CA ILE A 70 -24.30 13.97 -0.67
C ILE A 70 -23.67 13.55 0.66
N VAL A 71 -23.56 12.23 0.89
CA VAL A 71 -23.27 11.67 2.23
C VAL A 71 -21.90 12.11 2.77
N GLU A 72 -20.90 12.39 1.94
CA GLU A 72 -19.68 13.05 2.39
C GLU A 72 -19.10 13.95 1.27
N PRO A 73 -19.35 15.27 1.28
CA PRO A 73 -18.58 16.17 0.44
C PRO A 73 -17.13 16.10 0.93
N ILE A 74 -16.25 15.55 0.09
CA ILE A 74 -14.82 15.53 0.40
C ILE A 74 -14.33 16.97 0.48
N ASP A 75 -14.03 17.38 1.70
CA ASP A 75 -13.48 18.69 1.97
C ASP A 75 -12.01 18.71 1.55
N PHE A 76 -11.74 19.27 0.38
CA PHE A 76 -10.38 19.41 -0.14
C PHE A 76 -9.51 20.39 0.67
N THR A 77 -10.07 21.06 1.69
CA THR A 77 -9.31 21.96 2.56
C THR A 77 -8.72 21.24 3.78
N ASP A 78 -9.20 20.05 4.14
CA ASP A 78 -8.64 19.24 5.23
C ASP A 78 -7.99 17.96 4.66
N TYR A 79 -6.67 18.01 4.54
CA TYR A 79 -5.86 16.89 4.03
C TYR A 79 -6.00 15.60 4.86
N LYS A 80 -6.45 15.67 6.13
CA LYS A 80 -6.72 14.49 6.96
C LYS A 80 -8.10 13.88 6.72
N ALA A 81 -9.01 14.64 6.15
CA ALA A 81 -10.35 14.20 5.77
C ALA A 81 -10.40 13.60 4.35
N LEU A 82 -9.30 13.72 3.60
CA LEU A 82 -9.17 13.04 2.31
C LEU A 82 -9.09 11.52 2.54
N PRO A 83 -9.81 10.71 1.75
CA PRO A 83 -9.60 9.27 1.76
C PRO A 83 -8.13 8.99 1.44
N MET A 84 -7.48 8.14 2.24
CA MET A 84 -6.11 7.71 2.02
C MET A 84 -6.01 7.15 0.60
N ASP A 85 -5.02 7.60 -0.19
CA ASP A 85 -4.78 7.02 -1.51
C ASP A 85 -4.66 5.49 -1.38
N PRO A 86 -5.31 4.72 -2.27
CA PRO A 86 -5.25 3.27 -2.20
C PRO A 86 -3.78 2.88 -2.27
N VAL A 87 -3.32 2.18 -1.23
CA VAL A 87 -1.97 1.63 -1.18
C VAL A 87 -1.77 0.85 -2.49
N ASN A 88 -0.73 1.19 -3.25
CA ASN A 88 -0.42 0.50 -4.50
C ASN A 88 0.03 -0.94 -4.17
N CYS A 89 -0.93 -1.85 -4.04
CA CYS A 89 -0.69 -3.25 -3.70
C CYS A 89 -0.06 -4.07 -4.84
N PHE A 90 0.14 -3.46 -6.03
CA PHE A 90 0.63 -4.16 -7.23
C PHE A 90 2.12 -3.97 -7.46
N GLU A 91 2.69 -2.85 -6.99
CA GLU A 91 4.12 -2.61 -7.03
C GLU A 91 4.69 -2.90 -5.66
N GLN A 92 5.41 -4.02 -5.52
CA GLN A 92 6.35 -4.16 -4.41
C GLN A 92 7.42 -3.11 -4.66
N GLU A 93 7.36 -1.97 -3.98
CA GLU A 93 8.50 -1.04 -3.94
C GLU A 93 9.72 -1.84 -3.51
N GLN A 94 10.62 -2.11 -4.46
CA GLN A 94 11.87 -2.79 -4.15
C GLN A 94 12.67 -1.82 -3.29
N THR A 95 12.70 -2.09 -2.00
CA THR A 95 13.38 -1.24 -1.02
C THR A 95 14.87 -1.29 -1.34
N ASP A 96 15.42 -0.16 -1.81
CA ASP A 96 16.83 -0.03 -2.11
C ASP A 96 17.65 0.01 -0.80
N TYR A 97 18.34 -1.09 -0.52
CA TYR A 97 19.19 -1.26 0.66
C TYR A 97 20.67 -0.91 0.41
N SER A 98 21.03 -0.31 -0.72
CA SER A 98 22.42 0.07 -1.04
C SER A 98 23.09 0.90 0.07
N LYS A 99 22.39 1.91 0.59
CA LYS A 99 22.86 2.75 1.71
C LYS A 99 23.07 1.96 3.01
N TYR A 100 22.28 0.91 3.23
CA TYR A 100 22.43 0.05 4.39
C TYR A 100 23.71 -0.77 4.29
N ASP A 101 23.97 -1.38 3.14
CA ASP A 101 25.17 -2.19 2.91
C ASP A 101 26.45 -1.36 3.05
N GLU A 102 26.44 -0.12 2.53
CA GLU A 102 27.53 0.83 2.69
C GLU A 102 27.81 1.15 4.17
N LEU A 103 26.76 1.41 4.96
CA LEU A 103 26.89 1.72 6.39
C LEU A 103 27.38 0.51 7.20
N VAL A 104 26.85 -0.69 6.93
CA VAL A 104 27.27 -1.92 7.59
C VAL A 104 28.75 -2.21 7.31
N GLY A 105 29.18 -2.02 6.05
CA GLY A 105 30.57 -2.16 5.63
C GLY A 105 31.49 -1.14 6.30
N ALA A 106 31.10 0.14 6.31
CA ALA A 106 31.88 1.22 6.91
C ALA A 106 32.04 1.06 8.43
N LEU A 107 30.99 0.64 9.13
CA LEU A 107 31.00 0.44 10.59
C LEU A 107 31.69 -0.85 11.02
N GLN A 108 31.97 -1.79 10.10
CA GLN A 108 32.53 -3.11 10.38
C GLN A 108 31.74 -3.86 11.47
N LEU A 109 30.42 -3.94 11.31
CA LEU A 109 29.56 -4.58 12.30
C LEU A 109 29.83 -6.09 12.37
N SER A 110 29.93 -6.63 13.59
CA SER A 110 30.00 -8.08 13.79
C SER A 110 28.66 -8.75 13.53
N ALA A 111 28.67 -10.05 13.22
CA ALA A 111 27.45 -10.83 12.99
C ALA A 111 26.44 -10.72 14.15
N LEU A 112 26.92 -10.65 15.39
CA LEU A 112 26.09 -10.48 16.58
C LEU A 112 25.45 -9.08 16.63
N GLU A 113 26.18 -8.04 16.25
CA GLU A 113 25.67 -6.66 16.22
C GLU A 113 24.61 -6.47 15.14
N LEU A 114 24.80 -7.10 13.98
CA LEU A 114 23.79 -7.15 12.92
C LEU A 114 22.54 -7.89 13.38
N ALA A 115 22.69 -9.04 14.02
CA ALA A 115 21.56 -9.80 14.56
C ALA A 115 20.76 -8.96 15.58
N ILE A 116 21.44 -8.25 16.49
CA ILE A 116 20.80 -7.32 17.43
C ILE A 116 20.00 -6.23 16.69
N LEU A 117 20.60 -5.59 15.69
CA LEU A 117 19.92 -4.53 14.93
C LEU A 117 18.71 -5.06 14.19
N ASN A 118 18.81 -6.20 13.53
CA ASN A 118 17.70 -6.81 12.80
C ASN A 118 16.52 -7.15 13.72
N CYS A 119 16.76 -7.68 14.92
CA CYS A 119 15.69 -7.90 15.88
C CYS A 119 14.95 -6.60 16.24
N TYR A 120 15.67 -5.49 16.44
CA TYR A 120 15.05 -4.19 16.71
C TYR A 120 14.32 -3.60 15.51
N MET A 121 14.86 -3.76 14.30
CA MET A 121 14.19 -3.33 13.06
C MET A 121 12.90 -4.10 12.82
N ASN A 122 12.83 -5.36 13.26
CA ASN A 122 11.61 -6.19 13.26
C ASN A 122 10.64 -5.84 14.41
N GLY A 123 10.91 -4.79 15.20
CA GLY A 123 10.00 -4.30 16.24
C GLY A 123 10.10 -5.04 17.58
N MET A 124 11.08 -5.93 17.77
CA MET A 124 11.22 -6.69 19.01
C MET A 124 11.59 -5.80 20.21
N ARG A 125 11.02 -6.11 21.37
CA ARG A 125 11.35 -5.50 22.67
C ARG A 125 12.62 -6.11 23.23
N GLN A 126 13.35 -5.37 24.07
CA GLN A 126 14.65 -5.79 24.60
C GLN A 126 14.63 -7.19 25.28
N ALA A 127 13.55 -7.56 25.96
CA ALA A 127 13.42 -8.89 26.56
C ALA A 127 13.31 -10.01 25.50
N GLU A 128 12.60 -9.75 24.41
CA GLU A 128 12.45 -10.67 23.27
C GLU A 128 13.79 -10.84 22.54
N VAL A 129 14.54 -9.75 22.34
CA VAL A 129 15.91 -9.81 21.78
C VAL A 129 16.84 -10.66 22.65
N CYS A 130 16.73 -10.57 23.99
CA CYS A 130 17.54 -11.40 24.89
C CYS A 130 17.18 -12.89 24.74
N ALA A 131 15.89 -13.20 24.61
CA ALA A 131 15.40 -14.57 24.45
C ALA A 131 15.81 -15.15 23.08
N GLU A 132 15.65 -14.37 22.00
CA GLU A 132 15.94 -14.78 20.64
C GLU A 132 17.43 -15.03 20.40
N LEU A 133 18.28 -14.12 20.87
CA LEU A 133 19.73 -14.19 20.62
C LEU A 133 20.49 -14.88 21.76
N GLY A 134 19.82 -15.29 22.84
CA GLY A 134 20.46 -15.92 24.01
C GLY A 134 21.47 -15.03 24.72
N ILE A 135 21.31 -13.70 24.66
CA ILE A 135 22.26 -12.71 25.21
C ILE A 135 21.67 -11.90 26.36
N GLY A 136 22.53 -11.46 27.27
CA GLY A 136 22.14 -10.58 28.38
C GLY A 136 21.89 -9.13 27.97
N ARG A 137 21.05 -8.43 28.73
CA ARG A 137 20.75 -6.98 28.55
C ARG A 137 22.00 -6.11 28.52
N GLY A 138 22.99 -6.41 29.37
CA GLY A 138 24.26 -5.68 29.42
C GLY A 138 25.05 -5.77 28.10
N THR A 139 25.09 -6.97 27.51
CA THR A 139 25.73 -7.20 26.21
C THR A 139 25.06 -6.39 25.10
N ILE A 140 23.73 -6.36 25.07
CA ILE A 140 22.96 -5.54 24.10
C ILE A 140 23.34 -4.06 24.24
N ASN A 141 23.32 -3.52 25.46
CA ASN A 141 23.62 -2.10 25.69
C ASN A 141 25.06 -1.74 25.32
N HIS A 142 26.02 -2.58 25.71
CA HIS A 142 27.44 -2.40 25.35
C HIS A 142 27.63 -2.39 23.83
N ARG A 143 27.01 -3.35 23.13
CA ARG A 143 27.10 -3.46 21.66
C ARG A 143 26.44 -2.28 20.97
N LYS A 144 25.26 -1.84 21.39
CA LYS A 144 24.61 -0.63 20.86
C LYS A 144 25.45 0.63 21.09
N ALA A 145 26.10 0.76 22.25
CA ALA A 145 27.01 1.86 22.53
C ALA A 145 28.23 1.85 21.60
N SER A 146 28.84 0.68 21.39
CA SER A 146 29.96 0.50 20.46
C SER A 146 29.60 0.86 19.02
N ILE A 147 28.42 0.48 18.54
CA ILE A 147 27.92 0.86 17.20
C ILE A 147 27.79 2.38 17.09
N ARG A 148 27.15 3.02 18.09
CA ARG A 148 27.00 4.49 18.11
C ARG A 148 28.35 5.20 18.13
N GLN A 149 29.30 4.72 18.91
CA GLN A 149 30.64 5.31 18.97
C GLN A 149 31.34 5.25 17.62
N ARG A 150 31.30 4.09 16.93
CA ARG A 150 31.86 3.96 15.57
C ARG A 150 31.16 4.88 14.58
N TYR A 151 29.85 4.99 14.67
CA TYR A 151 29.08 5.90 13.83
C TYR A 151 29.46 7.37 14.03
N TYR A 152 29.55 7.82 15.28
CA TYR A 152 29.96 9.19 15.59
C TYR A 152 31.42 9.45 15.19
N ASN A 153 32.31 8.48 15.28
CA ASN A 153 33.70 8.65 14.81
C ASN A 153 33.80 8.83 13.30
N LEU A 154 32.91 8.21 12.51
CA LEU A 154 32.93 8.29 11.05
C LEU A 154 32.12 9.45 10.49
N TYR A 155 30.97 9.77 11.10
CA TYR A 155 29.97 10.70 10.56
C TYR A 155 29.58 11.82 11.54
N GLY A 156 30.10 11.81 12.77
CA GLY A 156 29.91 12.90 13.71
C GLY A 156 30.75 14.10 13.31
N ILE A 157 30.09 15.17 12.86
CA ILE A 157 30.70 16.49 12.71
C ILE A 157 30.93 17.03 14.14
N LEU A 158 32.16 17.42 14.45
CA LEU A 158 32.52 18.18 15.65
C LEU A 158 31.87 19.58 15.62
#